data_AF-A0A4R1B4M0-F1
#
_entry.id   AF-A0A4R1B4M0-F1
#
_cell.length_a   1.000
_cell.length_b   1.000
_cell.length_c   1.000
_cell.angle_alpha   90.00
_cell.angle_beta   90.00
_cell.angle_gamma   90.00
#
_symmetry.space_group_name_H-M   'P 1'
#
loop_
_entity.id
_entity.type
_entity.pdbx_description
1 polymer ?
#
loop_
_entity_poly.entity_id
_entity_poly.type
_entity_poly.pdbx_seq_one_letter_code
_entity_poly.pdbx_strand_id
1 'polypeptide(L)' 'MSKWYATVKKYYDMGLYINDPSSDKYVGIFVQAGWIKEEEYKTITKSDEYIPPNAA' A
#
# COMPACT_ATOMS: atom_id res chain seq x y z
N MET A 1 -10.76 5.95 8.75
CA MET A 1 -10.02 4.78 8.24
C MET A 1 -10.87 4.05 7.23
N SER A 2 -10.30 3.70 6.10
CA SER A 2 -10.91 2.95 5.01
C SER A 2 -11.19 1.52 5.44
N LYS A 3 -12.26 0.92 4.89
CA LYS A 3 -12.69 -0.45 5.22
C LYS A 3 -11.60 -1.48 4.95
N TRP A 4 -10.73 -1.23 3.97
CA TRP A 4 -9.64 -2.13 3.60
C TRP A 4 -8.34 -1.92 4.36
N TYR A 5 -8.21 -0.84 5.15
CA TYR A 5 -6.98 -0.52 5.85
C TYR A 5 -6.47 -1.66 6.73
N ALA A 6 -7.33 -2.20 7.59
CA ALA A 6 -6.96 -3.29 8.50
C ALA A 6 -6.54 -4.56 7.73
N THR A 7 -7.21 -4.84 6.62
CA THR A 7 -6.92 -5.97 5.73
C THR A 7 -5.55 -5.79 5.08
N VAL A 8 -5.33 -4.69 4.36
CA VAL A 8 -4.07 -4.41 3.66
C VAL A 8 -2.90 -4.35 4.65
N LYS A 9 -3.07 -3.70 5.80
CA LYS A 9 -2.07 -3.67 6.87
C LYS A 9 -1.70 -5.07 7.35
N LYS A 10 -2.69 -5.92 7.62
CA LYS A 10 -2.45 -7.30 8.06
C LYS A 10 -1.66 -8.09 7.02
N TYR A 11 -2.03 -8.00 5.75
CA TYR A 11 -1.32 -8.68 4.66
C TYR A 11 0.10 -8.14 4.48
N TYR A 12 0.32 -6.84 4.66
CA TYR A 12 1.65 -6.24 4.67
C TYR A 12 2.50 -6.73 5.85
N ASP A 13 1.94 -6.75 7.06
CA ASP A 13 2.62 -7.28 8.27
C ASP A 13 2.96 -8.77 8.13
N MET A 14 2.18 -9.52 7.33
CA MET A 14 2.47 -10.93 7.00
C MET A 14 3.51 -11.12 5.88
N GLY A 15 3.99 -10.04 5.26
CA GLY A 15 4.90 -10.08 4.10
C GLY A 15 4.22 -10.51 2.79
N LEU A 16 2.89 -10.48 2.72
CA LEU A 16 2.13 -10.79 1.51
C LEU A 16 2.01 -9.59 0.57
N TYR A 17 2.10 -8.38 1.11
CA TYR A 17 2.31 -7.15 0.35
C TYR A 17 3.63 -6.51 0.73
N ILE A 18 4.25 -5.83 -0.23
CA ILE A 18 5.55 -5.18 -0.04
C ILE A 18 5.50 -3.74 -0.52
N ASN A 19 6.49 -2.96 -0.07
CA ASN A 19 6.68 -1.57 -0.43
C ASN A 19 7.69 -1.45 -1.59
N ASP A 20 7.42 -2.13 -2.70
CA ASP A 20 8.23 -2.10 -3.90
C ASP A 20 7.32 -1.83 -5.13
N PRO A 21 7.40 -0.67 -5.78
CA PRO A 21 6.55 -0.30 -6.91
C PRO A 21 6.75 -1.18 -8.16
N SER A 22 7.84 -1.96 -8.23
CA SER A 22 8.09 -2.92 -9.32
C SER A 22 7.45 -4.29 -9.09
N SER A 23 6.88 -4.55 -7.90
CA SER A 23 6.27 -5.83 -7.55
C SER A 23 4.77 -5.86 -7.82
N ASP A 24 4.28 -7.02 -8.27
CA ASP A 24 2.85 -7.37 -8.31
C ASP A 24 2.18 -7.33 -6.92
N LYS A 25 2.97 -7.41 -5.84
CA LYS A 25 2.52 -7.34 -4.45
C LYS A 25 2.63 -5.93 -3.87
N TYR A 26 2.81 -4.93 -4.72
CA TYR A 26 2.98 -3.56 -4.26
C TYR A 26 1.75 -3.04 -3.54
N VAL A 27 1.93 -2.61 -2.29
CA VAL A 27 0.85 -2.08 -1.47
C VAL A 27 0.29 -0.74 -1.98
N GLY A 28 1.04 -0.01 -2.80
CA GLY A 28 0.57 1.22 -3.43
C GLY A 28 -0.53 1.02 -4.47
N ILE A 29 -0.71 -0.19 -5.01
CA ILE A 29 -1.82 -0.52 -5.93
C ILE A 29 -3.18 -0.29 -5.25
N PHE A 30 -3.27 -0.50 -3.94
CA PHE A 30 -4.50 -0.29 -3.17
C PHE A 30 -4.88 1.19 -3.03
N VAL A 31 -3.91 2.10 -3.17
CA VAL A 31 -4.16 3.54 -3.23
C VAL A 31 -4.80 3.90 -4.57
N GLN A 32 -4.25 3.41 -5.69
CA GLN A 32 -4.85 3.61 -7.02
C GLN A 32 -6.25 3.01 -7.13
N ALA A 33 -6.47 1.84 -6.52
CA ALA A 33 -7.79 1.19 -6.50
C ALA A 33 -8.82 1.89 -5.60
N GLY A 34 -8.42 2.93 -4.84
CA GLY A 34 -9.28 3.62 -3.89
C GLY A 34 -9.67 2.77 -2.68
N TRP A 35 -8.94 1.68 -2.41
CA TRP A 35 -9.21 0.80 -1.26
C TRP A 35 -8.65 1.39 0.03
N ILE A 36 -7.50 2.06 -0.06
CA ILE A 36 -6.89 2.84 1.02
C ILE A 36 -6.50 4.22 0.50
N LYS A 37 -6.29 5.17 1.40
CA LYS A 37 -5.74 6.49 1.06
C LYS A 37 -4.22 6.50 1.10
N GLU A 38 -3.59 7.52 0.51
CA GLU A 38 -2.14 7.75 0.63
C GLU A 38 -1.68 7.82 2.10
N GLU A 39 -2.44 8.50 2.95
CA GLU A 39 -2.17 8.64 4.40
C GLU A 39 -2.06 7.26 5.09
N GLU A 40 -2.95 6.36 4.68
CA GLU A 40 -3.04 4.99 5.19
C GLU A 40 -1.91 4.12 4.66
N TYR A 41 -1.58 4.27 3.38
CA TYR A 41 -0.40 3.65 2.78
C TYR A 41 0.87 4.04 3.55
N LYS A 42 1.09 5.34 3.79
CA LYS A 42 2.28 5.85 4.52
C LYS A 42 2.37 5.26 5.93
N THR A 43 1.22 5.09 6.57
CA THR A 43 1.13 4.45 7.89
C THR A 43 1.47 2.95 7.85
N ILE A 44 1.05 2.23 6.80
CA ILE A 44 1.32 0.78 6.62
C ILE A 44 2.80 0.55 6.29
N THR A 45 3.33 1.30 5.33
CA THR A 45 4.70 1.11 4.82
C THR A 45 5.76 1.75 5.69
N LYS A 46 5.37 2.68 6.57
CA LYS A 46 6.28 3.59 7.28
C LYS A 46 7.16 4.39 6.31
N SER A 47 6.67 4.66 5.10
CA SER A 47 7.30 5.56 4.14
C SER A 47 6.63 6.93 4.17
N ASP A 48 7.44 7.98 4.03
CA ASP A 48 6.97 9.35 3.90
C ASP A 48 6.41 9.66 2.50
N GLU A 49 6.77 8.84 1.51
CA GLU A 49 6.43 9.04 0.11
C GLU A 49 5.64 7.85 -0.47
N TYR A 50 4.58 8.18 -1.20
CA TYR A 50 3.81 7.23 -1.98
C TYR A 50 4.28 7.29 -3.43
N ILE A 51 4.76 6.16 -3.95
CA ILE A 51 5.19 6.04 -5.34
C ILE A 51 4.04 5.40 -6.13
N PRO A 52 3.50 6.03 -7.18
CA PRO A 52 2.46 5.39 -7.97
C PRO A 52 2.98 4.11 -8.65
N PRO A 53 2.20 3.01 -8.65
CA PRO A 53 2.50 1.86 -9.49
C PRO A 53 2.65 2.30 -10.96
N ASN A 54 3.68 1.81 -11.65
CA ASN A 54 4.03 2.16 -13.03
C ASN A 54 4.48 3.61 -13.28
N ALA A 55 5.00 4.31 -12.28
CA ALA A 55 5.72 5.59 -12.50
C ALA A 55 7.14 5.42 -13.10
N ALA A 56 7.44 4.22 -13.63
CA ALA A 56 8.70 3.86 -14.29
C ALA A 56 8.58 3.95 -15.82
#